data_AF-A0A3M1ZWK0-F1
#
_entry.id   AF-A0A3M1ZWK0-F1
#
_cell.length_a   1.000
_cell.length_b   1.000
_cell.length_c   1.000
_cell.angle_alpha   90.00
_cell.angle_beta   90.00
_cell.angle_gamma   90.00
#
_symmetry.space_group_name_H-M   'P 1'
#
loop_
_entity.id
_entity.type
_entity.pdbx_description
1 polymer ?
#
loop_
_entity_poly.entity_id
_entity_poly.type
_entity_poly.pdbx_seq_one_letter_code
_entity_poly.pdbx_strand_id
1 'polypeptide(L)' 'STRTERYEIRLPDDAQGPFRVSARLLYRSLPQEVADEYLDRPGWRVPLVEMAAAEGEVGAAR' A
#
# COMPACT_ATOMS: atom_id res chain seq x y z
N SER A 1 4.61 -17.97 -5.94
CA SER A 1 5.75 -17.10 -5.60
C SER A 1 5.24 -16.03 -4.65
N THR A 2 6.04 -15.63 -3.65
CA THR A 2 5.65 -14.55 -2.74
C THR A 2 6.32 -13.29 -3.24
N ARG A 3 5.54 -12.32 -3.73
CA ARG A 3 6.06 -11.02 -4.17
C ARG A 3 6.14 -10.11 -2.95
N THR A 4 7.35 -9.73 -2.56
CA THR A 4 7.58 -8.75 -1.49
C THR A 4 7.71 -7.37 -2.14
N GLU A 5 6.80 -6.46 -1.79
CA GLU A 5 6.90 -5.05 -2.18
C GLU A 5 7.56 -4.27 -1.04
N ARG A 6 8.62 -3.53 -1.36
CA ARG A 6 9.33 -2.67 -0.42
C ARG A 6 8.94 -1.22 -0.69
N TYR A 7 8.49 -0.54 0.37
CA TYR A 7 8.14 0.88 0.34
C TYR A 7 9.15 1.66 1.18
N GLU A 8 9.78 2.67 0.58
CA GLU A 8 10.64 3.62 1.29
C GLU A 8 9.82 4.85 1.67
N ILE A 9 9.77 5.16 2.97
CA ILE A 9 9.11 6.36 3.49
C ILE A 9 10.21 7.36 3.83
N ARG A 10 10.23 8.50 3.13
CA ARG A 10 11.14 9.61 3.42
C ARG A 10 10.46 10.56 4.41
N LEU A 11 11.09 10.76 5.56
CA LEU A 11 10.66 11.75 6.53
C LEU A 11 11.24 13.13 6.17
N PRO A 12 10.52 14.23 6.40
CA PRO A 12 11.08 15.58 6.29
C PRO A 12 12.24 15.80 7.26
N ASP A 13 13.24 16.60 6.87
CA ASP A 13 14.45 16.83 7.67
C ASP A 13 14.19 17.63 8.97
N ASP A 14 13.10 18.39 9.01
CA ASP A 14 12.66 19.19 10.16
C ASP A 14 11.64 18.46 11.05
N ALA A 15 11.34 17.21 10.73
CA ALA A 15 10.36 16.44 11.45
C ALA A 15 10.88 16.14 12.87
N GLN A 16 10.17 16.62 13.89
CA GLN A 16 10.50 16.40 15.30
C GLN A 16 9.41 15.62 16.03
N GLY A 17 9.82 14.69 16.89
CA GLY A 17 8.93 13.89 17.73
C GLY A 17 8.66 12.48 17.20
N PRO A 18 7.73 11.73 17.82
CA PRO A 18 7.32 10.42 17.34
C PRO A 18 6.49 10.54 16.05
N PHE A 19 6.68 9.60 15.13
CA PHE A 19 5.90 9.51 13.89
C PHE A 19 5.03 8.26 13.89
N ARG A 20 3.78 8.43 13.50
CA ARG A 20 2.87 7.32 13.22
C ARG A 20 2.92 6.99 11.75
N VAL A 21 3.28 5.75 11.43
CA VAL A 21 3.23 5.20 10.08
C VAL A 21 2.07 4.22 10.02
N SER A 22 1.14 4.47 9.11
CA SER A 22 0.02 3.58 8.81
C SER A 22 0.21 2.98 7.42
N ALA A 23 0.29 1.65 7.35
CA ALA A 23 0.37 0.91 6.10
C ALA A 23 -0.89 0.06 5.92
N ARG A 24 -1.46 0.07 4.71
CA ARG A 24 -2.63 -0.73 4.35
C ARG A 24 -2.25 -1.70 3.26
N LEU A 25 -2.49 -2.99 3.48
CA LEU A 25 -2.27 -3.99 2.44
C LEU A 25 -3.52 -4.08 1.57
N LEU A 26 -3.39 -3.61 0.33
CA LEU A 26 -4.43 -3.67 -0.68
C LEU A 26 -4.17 -4.84 -1.61
N TYR A 27 -5.20 -5.61 -1.94
CA TYR A 27 -5.13 -6.66 -2.95
C TYR A 27 -6.26 -6.52 -3.98
N ARG A 28 -6.02 -7.11 -5.14
CA ARG A 28 -7.03 -7.34 -6.18
C ARG A 28 -6.94 -8.81 -6.57
N SER A 29 -8.08 -9.43 -6.86
CA SER A 29 -8.14 -10.84 -7.27
C SER A 29 -7.43 -11.09 -8.60
N LEU A 30 -7.30 -10.06 -9.44
CA LEU A 30 -6.60 -10.11 -10.72
C LEU A 30 -5.90 -8.77 -11.02
N PRO A 31 -4.74 -8.77 -11.72
CA PRO A 31 -4.09 -7.55 -12.18
C PRO A 31 -5.01 -6.67 -13.05
N GLN A 32 -4.87 -5.35 -13.01
CA GLN A 32 -5.73 -4.45 -13.80
C GLN A 32 -5.47 -4.67 -15.29
N GLU A 33 -4.23 -4.96 -15.68
CA GLU A 33 -3.84 -5.26 -17.05
C GLU A 33 -4.60 -6.49 -17.58
N VAL A 34 -4.76 -7.50 -16.71
CA VAL A 34 -5.56 -8.71 -17.00
C VAL A 34 -7.07 -8.38 -16.99
N ALA A 35 -7.52 -7.51 -16.10
CA ALA A 35 -8.91 -7.06 -16.07
C ALA A 35 -9.31 -6.38 -17.38
N ASP A 36 -8.44 -5.51 -17.86
CA ASP A 36 -8.63 -4.73 -19.08
C ASP A 36 -8.69 -5.65 -20.31
N GLU A 37 -7.92 -6.75 -20.30
CA GLU A 37 -7.91 -7.75 -21.37
C GLU A 37 -9.14 -8.67 -21.36
N TYR A 38 -9.57 -9.16 -20.18
CA TYR A 38 -10.55 -10.26 -20.09
C TYR A 38 -11.98 -9.83 -19.77
N LEU A 39 -12.18 -8.65 -19.17
CA LEU A 39 -13.50 -8.25 -18.64
C LEU A 39 -14.30 -7.36 -19.60
N ASP A 40 -13.73 -6.95 -20.74
CA ASP A 40 -14.34 -6.10 -21.78
C ASP A 40 -15.16 -4.93 -21.22
N ARG A 41 -14.62 -4.31 -20.18
CA ARG A 41 -15.22 -3.19 -19.45
C ARG A 41 -14.26 -2.01 -19.45
N PRO A 42 -14.16 -1.29 -20.59
CA PRO A 42 -13.24 -0.18 -20.72
C PRO A 42 -13.51 0.89 -19.65
N GLY A 43 -12.47 1.25 -18.91
CA GLY A 43 -12.54 2.24 -17.83
C GLY A 43 -13.00 1.70 -16.47
N TRP A 44 -13.37 0.42 -16.37
CA TRP A 44 -13.69 -0.18 -15.08
C TRP A 44 -12.42 -0.55 -14.32
N ARG A 45 -12.14 0.19 -13.24
CA ARG A 45 -11.07 -0.15 -12.30
C ARG A 45 -11.55 -1.25 -11.36
N VAL A 46 -10.86 -2.39 -11.36
CA VAL A 46 -11.14 -3.48 -10.42
C VAL A 46 -10.92 -2.94 -9.00
N PRO A 47 -11.90 -3.11 -8.10
CA PRO A 47 -11.77 -2.59 -6.74
C PRO A 47 -10.60 -3.27 -6.03
N LEU A 48 -9.77 -2.44 -5.39
CA LEU A 48 -8.81 -2.91 -4.41
C LEU A 48 -9.56 -3.20 -3.11
N VAL A 49 -9.34 -4.39 -2.56
CA VAL A 49 -9.87 -4.82 -1.28
C VAL A 49 -8.75 -4.73 -0.25
N GLU A 50 -9.08 -4.28 0.96
CA GLU A 50 -8.12 -4.23 2.06
C GLU A 50 -8.04 -5.59 2.75
N MET A 51 -6.82 -6.12 2.93
CA MET A 51 -6.61 -7.41 3.63
C MET A 51 -6.34 -7.22 5.12
N ALA A 52 -5.51 -6.24 5.46
CA ALA A 52 -5.08 -5.98 6.82
C ALA A 52 -4.51 -4.56 6.91
N ALA A 53 -4.77 -3.89 8.03
CA ALA A 53 -4.12 -2.65 8.41
C ALA A 53 -3.03 -2.94 9.45
N ALA A 54 -1.88 -2.30 9.31
CA ALA A 54 -0.82 -2.31 10.30
C ALA A 54 -0.44 -0.87 10.64
N GLU A 55 -0.33 -0.60 11.93
CA GLU A 55 0.06 0.70 12.44
C GLU A 55 1.29 0.53 13.34
N GLY A 56 2.26 1.42 13.16
CA GLY A 56 3.47 1.46 13.96
C GLY A 56 3.80 2.89 14.34
N GLU A 57 4.35 3.06 15.54
CA GLU A 57 4.94 4.31 16.00
C GLU A 57 6.46 4.17 15.95
N VAL A 58 7.12 5.10 15.27
CA VAL A 58 8.58 5.19 15.23
C VAL A 58 8.96 6.37 16.11
N GLY A 59 9.45 6.06 17.30
CA GLY A 59 10.02 7.04 18.23
C GLY A 59 11.52 7.20 18.02
N ALA A 60 12.03 8.42 18.16
CA ALA A 60 13.47 8.64 18.31
C ALA A 60 13.93 8.07 19.66
N ALA A 61 14.81 7.07 19.65
CA ALA A 61 15.46 6.58 20.86
C ALA A 61 16.28 7.73 21.46
N ARG A 62 15.93 8.13 22.70
CA ARG A 62 16.75 9.02 23.53
C ARG A 62 17.85 8.23 24.21
#